data_AF-A0A430PXT6-F1
#
_entry.id   AF-A0A430PXT6-F1
#
_cell.length_a   1.000
_cell.length_b   1.000
_cell.length_c   1.000
_cell.angle_alpha   90.00
_cell.angle_beta   90.00
_cell.angle_gamma   90.00
#
_symmetry.space_group_name_H-M   'P 1'
#
loop_
_entity.id
_entity.type
_entity.pdbx_description
1 polymer ?
#
loop_
_entity_poly.entity_id
_entity_poly.type
_entity_poly.pdbx_seq_one_letter_code
_entity_poly.pdbx_strand_id
1 'polypeptide(L)'
;EESLFGWCLIRNIDQGRQIIRYTFPNHTLSPHSSVKIWAGKPSTRNSNTNDIEAPYSTWGTGSYIQTSLYNPDGLIILKTRNI
;
A
#
# COMPACT_ATOMS: atom_id res chain seq x y z
N GLU A 1 -1.38 10.42 -16.50
CA GLU A 1 -1.80 10.24 -15.10
C GLU A 1 -2.55 8.93 -15.00
N GLU A 2 -2.43 8.22 -13.90
CA GLU A 2 -3.12 6.93 -13.68
C GLU A 2 -4.06 7.06 -12.48
N SER A 3 -5.32 6.67 -12.64
CA SER A 3 -6.26 6.60 -11.52
C SER A 3 -6.05 5.30 -10.76
N LEU A 4 -5.76 5.42 -9.47
CA LEU A 4 -5.63 4.27 -8.56
C LEU A 4 -6.95 3.93 -7.86
N PHE A 5 -8.06 4.60 -8.19
CA PHE A 5 -9.34 4.32 -7.54
C PHE A 5 -9.74 2.85 -7.67
N GLY A 6 -10.00 2.19 -6.54
CA GLY A 6 -10.39 0.78 -6.48
C GLY A 6 -9.23 -0.21 -6.63
N TRP A 7 -8.00 0.24 -6.84
CA TRP A 7 -6.82 -0.62 -6.76
C TRP A 7 -6.64 -1.12 -5.34
N CYS A 8 -6.04 -2.29 -5.18
CA CYS A 8 -5.85 -2.93 -3.87
C CYS A 8 -4.39 -3.29 -3.61
N LEU A 9 -3.83 -2.76 -2.53
CA LEU A 9 -2.55 -3.20 -1.98
C LEU A 9 -2.80 -4.31 -0.95
N ILE A 10 -2.25 -5.49 -1.19
CA ILE A 10 -2.35 -6.64 -0.28
C ILE A 10 -0.97 -6.94 0.28
N ARG A 11 -0.87 -6.99 1.61
CA ARG A 11 0.33 -7.37 2.34
C ARG A 11 0.08 -8.69 3.06
N ASN A 12 0.78 -9.74 2.62
CA ASN A 12 0.73 -11.07 3.19
C ASN A 12 1.99 -11.29 4.05
N ILE A 13 1.77 -11.51 5.34
CA ILE A 13 2.81 -11.64 6.36
C ILE A 13 2.86 -13.09 6.82
N ASP A 14 4.07 -13.65 6.84
CA ASP A 14 4.40 -14.99 7.32
C ASP A 14 3.46 -16.06 6.75
N GLN A 15 3.33 -16.07 5.42
CA GLN A 15 2.59 -17.08 4.65
C GLN A 15 1.10 -17.19 5.04
N GLY A 16 0.46 -16.05 5.26
CA GLY A 16 -0.97 -15.95 5.53
C GLY A 16 -1.32 -15.80 7.01
N ARG A 17 -0.32 -15.78 7.91
CA ARG A 17 -0.54 -15.49 9.34
C ARG A 17 -1.30 -14.18 9.54
N GLN A 18 -0.98 -13.16 8.73
CA GLN A 18 -1.74 -11.92 8.68
C GLN A 18 -1.83 -11.42 7.24
N ILE A 19 -3.03 -10.99 6.84
CA ILE A 19 -3.29 -10.38 5.54
C ILE A 19 -3.91 -9.01 5.78
N ILE A 20 -3.23 -7.96 5.30
CA ILE A 20 -3.73 -6.57 5.31
C ILE A 20 -4.08 -6.19 3.88
N ARG A 21 -5.26 -5.58 3.69
CA ARG A 21 -5.77 -5.14 2.40
C ARG A 21 -6.12 -3.68 2.47
N TYR A 22 -5.47 -2.86 1.65
CA TYR A 22 -5.77 -1.44 1.52
C TYR A 22 -6.31 -1.17 0.13
N THR A 23 -7.52 -0.61 0.06
CA THR A 23 -8.11 -0.15 -1.20
C THR A 23 -7.88 1.33 -1.34
N PHE A 24 -7.32 1.75 -2.47
CA PHE A 24 -7.06 3.15 -2.73
C PHE A 24 -8.38 3.93 -2.87
N PRO A 25 -8.53 5.08 -2.18
CA PRO A 25 -9.60 6.03 -2.44
C PRO A 25 -9.38 6.70 -3.80
N ASN A 26 -10.17 7.74 -4.12
CA ASN A 26 -9.91 8.51 -5.32
C ASN A 26 -8.52 9.18 -5.21
N HIS A 27 -7.56 8.65 -5.97
CA HIS A 27 -6.18 9.10 -5.98
C HIS A 27 -5.61 8.92 -7.38
N THR A 28 -4.85 9.92 -7.82
CA THR A 28 -4.27 9.95 -9.16
C THR A 28 -2.76 10.06 -9.05
N LEU A 29 -2.05 9.16 -9.73
CA LEU A 29 -0.59 9.16 -9.77
C LEU A 29 -0.10 9.80 -11.07
N SER A 30 0.74 10.82 -10.94
CA SER A 30 1.40 11.44 -12.09
C SER A 30 2.53 10.56 -12.64
N PRO A 31 2.85 10.64 -13.94
CA PRO A 31 4.02 9.95 -14.49
C PRO A 31 5.28 10.28 -13.70
N HIS A 32 6.11 9.26 -13.45
CA HIS A 32 7.38 9.37 -12.70
C HIS A 32 7.24 9.89 -11.26
N SER A 33 6.04 9.87 -10.69
CA SER A 33 5.80 10.22 -9.29
C SER A 33 5.62 8.98 -8.43
N SER A 34 5.70 9.16 -7.11
CA SER A 34 5.47 8.11 -6.12
C SER A 34 4.55 8.62 -5.02
N VAL A 35 3.73 7.73 -4.48
CA VAL A 35 2.92 7.97 -3.28
C VAL A 35 3.41 7.08 -2.14
N LYS A 36 3.51 7.61 -0.92
CA LYS A 36 3.75 6.82 0.28
C LYS A 36 2.44 6.65 1.04
N ILE A 37 2.22 5.43 1.54
CA ILE A 37 1.03 5.09 2.33
C ILE A 37 1.52 4.69 3.72
N TRP A 38 1.24 5.54 4.70
CA TRP A 38 1.62 5.34 6.09
C TRP A 38 0.55 4.57 6.83
N ALA A 39 0.97 3.71 7.77
CA ALA A 39 0.09 3.18 8.79
C ALA A 39 0.32 3.97 10.08
N GLY A 40 -0.75 4.28 10.78
CA GLY A 40 -0.80 5.18 11.92
C GLY A 40 -0.55 6.63 11.49
N LYS A 41 -0.62 7.54 12.47
CA LYS A 41 -0.30 8.95 12.22
C LYS A 41 1.19 9.06 11.91
N PRO A 42 1.58 9.52 10.71
CA PRO A 42 2.98 9.81 10.45
C PRO A 42 3.47 10.84 11.46
N SER A 43 4.64 10.61 12.05
CA SER A 43 5.32 11.68 12.79
C SER A 43 5.52 12.83 11.80
N THR A 44 5.03 14.02 12.15
CA THR A 44 4.92 15.23 11.29
C THR A 44 6.19 15.64 10.53
N ARG A 45 7.34 15.05 10.85
CA ARG A 45 8.64 15.31 10.24
C ARG A 45 8.85 14.65 8.86
N ASN A 46 8.08 13.61 8.50
CA ASN A 46 8.34 12.79 7.32
C ASN A 46 7.16 12.66 6.33
N SER A 47 6.04 13.35 6.57
CA SER A 47 4.86 13.30 5.70
C SER A 47 4.85 14.43 4.67
N ASN A 48 4.73 14.09 3.39
CA ASN A 48 4.45 15.06 2.33
C ASN A 48 2.93 15.27 2.17
N THR A 49 2.51 16.37 1.54
CA THR A 49 1.08 16.67 1.28
C THR A 49 0.37 15.62 0.43
N ASN A 50 1.12 14.82 -0.32
CA ASN A 50 0.59 13.78 -1.20
C ASN A 50 0.64 12.38 -0.56
N ASP A 51 1.16 12.27 0.66
CA ASP A 51 1.18 10.99 1.38
C ASP A 51 -0.22 10.64 1.88
N ILE A 52 -0.51 9.35 1.94
CA ILE A 52 -1.79 8.81 2.36
C ILE A 52 -1.66 8.19 3.75
N GLU A 53 -2.60 8.46 4.64
CA GLU A 53 -2.75 7.74 5.91
C GLU A 53 -3.77 6.61 5.74
N ALA A 54 -3.31 5.37 5.91
CA ALA A 54 -4.18 4.20 5.91
C ALA A 54 -4.88 4.05 7.27
N PRO A 55 -6.09 3.45 7.33
CA PRO A 55 -6.87 3.30 8.56
C PRO A 55 -6.35 2.17 9.48
N TYR A 56 -5.04 1.92 9.49
CA TYR A 56 -4.39 0.87 10.29
C TYR A 56 -3.33 1.50 11.17
N SER A 57 -3.12 1.00 12.39
CA SER A 57 -2.03 1.46 13.26
C SER A 57 -0.64 0.92 12.83
N THR A 58 -0.61 -0.14 12.02
CA THR A 58 0.62 -0.75 11.50
C THR A 58 0.34 -1.50 10.19
N TRP A 59 1.36 -1.60 9.33
CA TRP A 59 1.35 -2.50 8.16
C TRP A 59 1.72 -3.95 8.50
N GLY A 60 1.91 -4.24 9.80
CA GLY A 60 2.31 -5.54 10.30
C GLY A 60 3.78 -5.86 10.05
N THR A 61 4.31 -6.71 10.93
CA THR A 61 5.71 -7.14 10.97
C THR A 61 5.77 -8.67 10.93
N GLY A 62 6.84 -9.21 10.36
CA GLY A 62 7.06 -10.65 10.24
C GLY A 62 8.40 -10.94 9.58
N SER A 63 8.78 -12.21 9.56
CA SER A 63 10.03 -12.69 8.96
C SER A 63 9.93 -12.80 7.44
N TYR A 64 8.72 -12.96 6.89
CA TYR A 64 8.48 -12.99 5.45
C TYR A 64 7.29 -12.10 5.09
N ILE A 65 7.54 -11.03 4.35
CA ILE A 65 6.50 -10.09 3.96
C ILE A 65 6.46 -9.96 2.44
N GLN A 66 5.31 -10.32 1.86
CA GLN A 66 5.02 -10.10 0.46
C GLN A 66 4.00 -8.98 0.32
N THR A 67 4.32 -7.98 -0.49
CA THR A 67 3.37 -6.91 -0.85
C THR A 67 3.01 -7.06 -2.33
N SER A 68 1.73 -6.93 -2.65
CA SER A 68 1.21 -7.10 -4.01
C SER A 68 0.17 -6.02 -4.30
N LEU A 69 0.26 -5.41 -5.48
CA LEU A 69 -0.68 -4.38 -5.94
C LEU A 69 -1.54 -4.96 -7.06
N TYR A 70 -2.85 -4.80 -6.91
CA TYR A 70 -3.86 -5.29 -7.84
C TYR A 70 -4.62 -4.11 -8.43
N ASN A 71 -4.91 -4.18 -9.72
CA ASN A 71 -5.90 -3.29 -10.34
C ASN A 71 -7.34 -3.74 -9.95
N PRO A 72 -8.38 -2.96 -10.28
CA PRO A 72 -9.77 -3.28 -9.93
C PRO A 72 -10.28 -4.61 -10.54
N ASP A 73 -9.72 -5.03 -11.67
CA ASP A 73 -10.06 -6.31 -12.32
C ASP A 73 -9.43 -7.52 -11.61
N GLY A 74 -8.62 -7.30 -10.58
CA GLY A 74 -7.95 -8.35 -9.81
C GLY A 74 -6.64 -8.85 -10.44
N LEU A 75 -6.12 -8.18 -11.45
CA LEU A 75 -4.81 -8.49 -12.04
C LEU A 75 -3.69 -7.95 -11.14
N ILE A 76 -2.70 -8.79 -10.84
CA ILE A 76 -1.47 -8.35 -10.17
C ILE A 76 -0.65 -7.50 -11.14
N ILE A 77 -0.38 -6.26 -10.73
CA ILE A 77 0.47 -5.33 -11.50
C ILE A 77 1.88 -5.27 -10.91
N LEU A 78 2.02 -5.41 -9.59
CA LEU A 78 3.32 -5.36 -8.93
C LEU A 78 3.36 -6.32 -7.74
N LYS A 79 4.51 -6.97 -7.55
CA LYS A 79 4.75 -7.88 -6.43
C LYS A 79 6.19 -7.74 -5.94
N THR A 80 6.35 -7.43 -4.66
CA THR A 80 7.66 -7.30 -4.01
C THR A 80 7.80 -8.30 -2.88
N ARG A 81 9.04 -8.72 -2.60
CA ARG A 81 9.41 -9.58 -1.49
C ARG A 81 10.51 -8.87 -0.71
N ASN A 82 10.34 -8.74 0.60
CA ASN A 82 11.42 -8.36 1.49
C ASN A 82 11.86 -9.64 2.22
N ILE A 83 13.15 -9.96 2.12
CA ILE A 83 13.82 -11.07 2.81
C ILE A 83 14.43 -10.53 4.10
#